data_AF-A0A3B3WS08-F1
#
_entry.id   AF-A0A3B3WS08-F1
#
_cell.length_a   1.000
_cell.length_b   1.000
_cell.length_c   1.000
_cell.angle_alpha   90.00
_cell.angle_beta   90.00
_cell.angle_gamma   90.00
#
_symmetry.space_group_name_H-M   'P 1'
#
loop_
_entity.id
_entity.type
_entity.pdbx_description
1 polymer ?
#
loop_
_entity_poly.entity_id
_entity_poly.type
_entity_poly.pdbx_seq_one_letter_code
_entity_poly.pdbx_strand_id
1 'polypeptide(L)'
;MTQPEVLIQVLEILKNREYSEVESDFHAKVPAVFCRDRSGLICKVSAGNDVACLTTNHLAALAKLEPRLVPLVLAFRYWLCHIDCQAEGGIPSYSFALMVIFFLQQRSDPVLPVYLGSW
;
A
#
# COMPACT_ATOMS: atom_id res chain seq x y z
N MET A 1 10.69 8.27 -22.57
CA MET A 1 11.15 8.62 -21.22
C MET A 1 11.10 7.36 -20.38
N THR A 2 12.22 6.99 -19.75
CA THR A 2 12.32 5.79 -18.92
C THR A 2 11.82 6.07 -17.49
N GLN A 3 11.46 5.04 -16.72
CA GLN A 3 11.01 5.21 -15.33
C GLN A 3 12.02 5.98 -14.44
N PRO A 4 13.34 5.73 -14.52
CA PRO A 4 14.32 6.53 -13.78
C PRO A 4 14.35 8.00 -14.19
N GLU A 5 14.28 8.31 -15.49
CA GLU A 5 14.24 9.71 -15.98
C GLU A 5 13.03 10.47 -15.42
N VAL A 6 11.86 9.82 -15.39
CA VAL A 6 10.65 10.41 -14.81
C VAL A 6 10.85 10.73 -13.33
N LEU A 7 11.39 9.79 -12.54
CA LEU A 7 11.56 9.98 -11.09
C LEU A 7 12.60 11.05 -10.76
N ILE A 8 13.67 11.17 -11.55
CA ILE A 8 14.66 12.26 -11.41
C ILE A 8 14.00 13.61 -11.68
N GLN A 9 13.20 13.72 -12.75
CA GLN A 9 12.46 14.97 -13.02
C GLN A 9 11.46 15.30 -11.90
N VAL A 10 10.76 14.30 -11.37
CA VAL A 10 9.83 14.47 -10.25
C VAL A 10 10.56 14.96 -8.99
N LEU A 11 11.73 14.40 -8.67
CA LEU A 11 12.55 14.85 -7.54
C LEU A 11 12.86 16.35 -7.66
N GLU A 12 13.24 16.78 -8.84
CA GLU A 12 13.65 18.17 -9.10
C GLU A 12 12.44 19.11 -9.04
N ILE A 13 11.28 18.67 -9.53
CA ILE A 13 10.03 19.42 -9.39
C ILE A 13 9.65 19.57 -7.92
N LEU A 14 9.68 18.49 -7.14
CA LEU A 14 9.25 18.51 -5.74
C LEU A 14 10.17 19.38 -4.87
N LYS A 15 11.49 19.38 -5.12
CA LYS A 15 12.45 20.27 -4.43
C LYS A 15 12.19 21.76 -4.68
N ASN A 16 11.61 22.12 -5.82
CA ASN A 16 11.33 23.50 -6.21
C ASN A 16 9.90 23.96 -5.86
N ARG A 17 9.16 23.18 -5.06
CA ARG A 17 7.77 23.45 -4.67
C ARG A 17 7.67 23.49 -3.14
N GLU A 18 6.47 23.77 -2.64
CA GLU A 18 6.17 23.84 -1.20
C GLU A 18 6.03 22.44 -0.56
N TYR A 19 7.06 21.61 -0.69
CA TYR A 19 7.23 20.34 0.01
C TYR A 19 8.50 20.41 0.87
N SER A 20 8.50 19.71 2.00
CA SER A 20 9.69 19.56 2.86
C SER A 20 10.21 18.12 2.82
N GLU A 21 11.42 17.90 3.35
CA GLU A 21 12.02 16.55 3.50
C GLU A 21 12.00 15.74 2.18
N VAL A 22 12.37 16.41 1.07
CA VAL A 22 12.34 15.79 -0.27
C VAL A 22 13.59 14.93 -0.48
N GLU A 23 13.41 13.62 -0.55
CA GLU A 23 14.50 12.63 -0.65
C GLU A 23 14.20 11.56 -1.71
N SER A 24 15.23 10.97 -2.30
CA SER A 24 15.09 9.87 -3.26
C SER A 24 15.45 8.53 -2.64
N ASP A 25 14.67 7.50 -2.92
CA ASP A 25 14.96 6.11 -2.59
C ASP A 25 14.88 5.27 -3.86
N PHE A 26 15.91 5.43 -4.70
CA PHE A 26 15.99 4.74 -5.99
C PHE A 26 16.59 3.34 -5.89
N HIS A 27 17.14 2.97 -4.72
CA HIS A 27 17.71 1.64 -4.48
C HIS A 27 16.70 0.66 -3.87
N ALA A 28 15.57 1.13 -3.36
CA ALA A 28 14.50 0.24 -2.92
C ALA A 28 13.92 -0.61 -4.06
N LYS A 29 13.26 -1.70 -3.68
CA LYS A 29 12.56 -2.61 -4.59
C LYS A 29 11.58 -1.88 -5.53
N VAL A 30 10.96 -0.81 -5.04
CA VAL A 30 10.14 0.12 -5.84
C VAL A 30 10.78 1.51 -5.73
N PRO A 31 11.48 1.97 -6.78
CA PRO A 31 12.08 3.30 -6.79
C PRO A 31 11.03 4.39 -6.55
N ALA A 32 11.34 5.32 -5.66
CA ALA A 32 10.41 6.38 -5.29
C ALA A 32 11.10 7.66 -4.85
N VAL A 33 10.34 8.76 -4.83
CA VAL A 33 10.69 10.03 -4.19
C VAL A 33 9.79 10.22 -2.97
N PHE A 34 10.39 10.53 -1.83
CA PHE A 34 9.71 10.92 -0.61
C PHE A 34 9.61 12.44 -0.51
N CYS A 35 8.51 12.93 0.03
CA CYS A 35 8.36 14.31 0.45
C CYS A 35 7.31 14.42 1.56
N ARG A 36 7.30 15.55 2.26
CA ARG A 36 6.27 15.91 3.23
C ARG A 36 5.45 17.07 2.70
N ASP A 37 4.12 16.91 2.72
CA ASP A 37 3.19 17.94 2.26
C ASP A 37 2.87 18.98 3.36
N ARG A 38 2.06 19.99 3.04
CA ARG A 38 1.67 21.05 3.99
C ARG A 38 0.84 20.54 5.18
N SER A 39 0.22 19.36 5.06
CA SER A 39 -0.52 18.72 6.17
C SER A 39 0.42 17.97 7.13
N GLY A 40 1.70 17.83 6.76
CA GLY A 40 2.68 17.05 7.50
C GLY A 40 2.65 15.55 7.15
N LEU A 41 1.86 15.14 6.16
CA LEU A 41 1.81 13.75 5.71
C LEU A 41 3.02 13.43 4.83
N ILE A 42 3.59 12.23 5.05
CA ILE A 42 4.66 11.69 4.23
C ILE A 42 4.03 11.13 2.94
N CYS A 43 4.48 11.63 1.80
CA CYS A 43 4.13 11.15 0.48
C CYS A 43 5.29 10.33 -0.10
N LYS A 44 4.97 9.17 -0.68
CA LYS A 44 5.91 8.33 -1.43
C LYS A 44 5.44 8.24 -2.88
N VAL A 45 6.19 8.83 -3.80
CA VAL A 45 5.85 8.93 -5.22
C VAL A 45 6.65 7.91 -6.02
N SER A 46 5.98 6.90 -6.57
CA SER A 46 6.56 5.92 -7.50
C SER A 46 6.01 6.10 -8.92
N ALA A 47 6.69 5.57 -9.93
CA ALA A 47 6.25 5.58 -11.32
C ALA A 47 6.03 4.15 -11.85
N GLY A 48 4.96 3.91 -12.61
CA GLY A 48 4.70 2.63 -13.28
C GLY A 48 4.35 1.45 -12.35
N ASN A 49 3.85 1.73 -11.14
CA ASN A 49 3.52 0.69 -10.15
C ASN A 49 2.09 0.15 -10.33
N ASP A 50 1.78 -0.36 -11.52
CA ASP A 50 0.41 -0.74 -11.92
C ASP A 50 -0.15 -1.88 -11.05
N VAL A 51 0.71 -2.81 -10.62
CA VAL A 51 0.32 -3.92 -9.74
C VAL A 51 -0.17 -3.42 -8.38
N ALA A 52 0.47 -2.38 -7.82
CA ALA A 52 0.01 -1.77 -6.57
C ALA A 52 -1.34 -1.06 -6.75
N CYS A 53 -1.56 -0.41 -7.90
CA CYS A 53 -2.85 0.19 -8.25
C CYS A 53 -3.96 -0.85 -8.36
N LEU A 54 -3.71 -1.97 -9.06
CA LEU A 54 -4.66 -3.08 -9.18
C LEU A 54 -4.98 -3.71 -7.82
N THR A 55 -3.96 -3.89 -6.98
CA THR A 55 -4.12 -4.41 -5.62
C THR A 55 -4.99 -3.48 -4.77
N THR A 56 -4.72 -2.18 -4.83
CA THR A 56 -5.49 -1.15 -4.11
C THR A 56 -6.96 -1.15 -4.54
N ASN A 57 -7.21 -1.22 -5.86
CA ASN A 57 -8.56 -1.27 -6.40
C ASN A 57 -9.31 -2.54 -5.95
N HIS A 58 -8.63 -3.69 -5.95
CA HIS A 58 -9.22 -4.95 -5.50
C HIS A 58 -9.57 -4.92 -4.01
N LEU A 59 -8.64 -4.47 -3.15
CA LEU A 59 -8.89 -4.33 -1.71
C LEU A 59 -10.02 -3.33 -1.43
N ALA A 60 -10.08 -2.22 -2.17
CA ALA A 60 -11.16 -1.24 -2.06
C ALA A 60 -12.53 -1.82 -2.47
N ALA A 61 -12.58 -2.65 -3.51
CA ALA A 61 -13.81 -3.32 -3.92
C ALA A 61 -14.31 -4.29 -2.83
N LEU A 62 -13.41 -5.08 -2.23
CA LEU A 62 -13.76 -5.98 -1.12
C LEU A 62 -14.18 -5.21 0.13
N ALA A 63 -13.53 -4.10 0.44
CA ALA A 63 -13.90 -3.24 1.58
C ALA A 63 -15.29 -2.59 1.41
N LYS A 64 -15.68 -2.27 0.18
CA LYS A 64 -17.05 -1.81 -0.13
C LYS A 64 -18.08 -2.93 -0.03
N LEU A 65 -17.70 -4.15 -0.39
CA LEU A 65 -18.56 -5.32 -0.33
C LEU A 65 -18.84 -5.75 1.12
N GLU A 66 -17.82 -5.73 1.99
CA GLU A 66 -17.92 -6.17 3.38
C GLU A 66 -17.45 -5.07 4.36
N PRO A 67 -18.37 -4.31 4.97
CA PRO A 67 -18.04 -3.19 5.86
C PRO A 67 -17.19 -3.56 7.08
N ARG A 68 -17.21 -4.82 7.53
CA ARG A 68 -16.41 -5.29 8.68
C ARG A 68 -14.95 -5.51 8.32
N LEU A 69 -14.60 -5.57 7.04
CA LEU A 69 -13.24 -5.86 6.58
C LEU A 69 -12.25 -4.82 7.10
N VAL A 70 -12.52 -3.53 6.89
CA VAL A 70 -11.58 -2.46 7.29
C VAL A 70 -11.36 -2.43 8.81
N PRO A 71 -12.40 -2.44 9.67
CA PRO A 71 -12.21 -2.56 11.11
C PRO A 71 -11.40 -3.77 11.54
N LEU A 72 -11.64 -4.95 10.94
CA LEU A 72 -10.88 -6.17 11.26
C LEU A 72 -9.41 -6.05 10.86
N VAL A 73 -9.11 -5.50 9.68
CA VAL A 73 -7.73 -5.26 9.24
C VAL A 73 -7.00 -4.30 10.17
N LEU A 74 -7.65 -3.20 10.57
CA LEU A 74 -7.06 -2.23 11.49
C LEU A 74 -6.83 -2.83 12.88
N ALA A 75 -7.82 -3.56 13.42
CA ALA A 75 -7.69 -4.22 14.72
C ALA A 75 -6.56 -5.26 14.71
N PHE A 76 -6.49 -6.07 13.64
CA PHE A 76 -5.45 -7.09 13.49
C PHE A 76 -4.06 -6.47 13.35
N ARG A 77 -3.91 -5.42 12.53
CA ARG A 77 -2.65 -4.70 12.37
C ARG A 77 -2.17 -4.06 13.67
N TYR A 78 -3.07 -3.42 14.41
CA TYR A 78 -2.72 -2.78 15.69
C TYR A 78 -2.31 -3.80 16.75
N TRP A 79 -2.98 -4.95 16.80
CA TRP A 79 -2.66 -6.02 17.76
C TRP A 79 -1.25 -6.60 17.57
N LEU A 80 -0.75 -6.62 16.33
CA LEU A 80 0.58 -7.15 15.99
C LEU A 80 1.72 -6.11 16.14
N CYS A 81 1.49 -5.02 16.89
CA CYS A 81 2.53 -4.10 17.36
C CYS A 81 3.53 -3.62 16.30
N HIS A 82 3.04 -3.21 15.12
CA HIS A 82 3.84 -2.61 14.05
C HIS A 82 4.93 -3.50 13.43
N ILE A 83 4.71 -4.82 13.37
CA ILE A 83 5.59 -5.74 12.63
C ILE A 83 5.59 -5.53 11.10
N ASP A 84 4.95 -4.47 10.61
CA ASP A 84 4.89 -4.09 9.20
C ASP A 84 5.93 -3.06 8.74
N CYS A 85 7.00 -2.88 9.51
CA CYS A 85 8.16 -2.13 9.08
C CYS A 85 9.07 -2.97 8.17
N GLN A 86 8.88 -2.88 6.85
CA GLN A 86 9.68 -3.66 5.89
C GLN A 86 11.18 -3.32 5.92
N ALA A 87 11.55 -2.09 6.28
CA ALA A 87 12.94 -1.68 6.43
C ALA A 87 13.66 -2.43 7.57
N GLU A 88 12.91 -2.92 8.56
CA GLU A 88 13.40 -3.65 9.72
C GLU A 88 13.18 -5.17 9.59
N GLY A 89 12.83 -5.67 8.40
CA GLY A 89 12.55 -7.09 8.15
C GLY A 89 11.11 -7.52 8.43
N GLY A 90 10.21 -6.57 8.69
CA GLY A 90 8.78 -6.81 8.83
C GLY A 90 8.06 -7.15 7.52
N ILE A 91 6.77 -7.50 7.62
CA ILE A 91 5.94 -7.82 6.45
C ILE A 91 5.30 -6.57 5.84
N PRO A 92 4.97 -6.54 4.54
CA PRO A 92 4.21 -5.43 3.99
C PRO A 92 2.85 -5.24 4.70
N SER A 93 2.43 -4.01 4.93
CA SER A 93 1.16 -3.70 5.60
C SER A 93 -0.08 -4.28 4.89
N TYR A 94 -0.06 -4.36 3.55
CA TYR A 94 -1.15 -4.97 2.78
C TYR A 94 -1.29 -6.48 3.04
N SER A 95 -0.25 -7.16 3.53
CA SER A 95 -0.31 -8.57 3.88
C SER A 95 -1.33 -8.84 4.97
N PHE A 96 -1.51 -7.92 5.93
CA PHE A 96 -2.55 -8.04 6.95
C PHE A 96 -3.95 -8.01 6.35
N ALA A 97 -4.18 -7.17 5.33
CA ALA A 97 -5.44 -7.16 4.61
C ALA A 97 -5.72 -8.51 3.95
N LEU A 98 -4.70 -9.08 3.29
CA LEU A 98 -4.81 -10.41 2.67
C LEU A 98 -5.07 -11.52 3.70
N MET A 99 -4.41 -11.48 4.86
CA MET A 99 -4.64 -12.47 5.93
C MET A 99 -6.08 -12.42 6.44
N VAL A 100 -6.63 -11.22 6.66
CA VAL A 100 -8.03 -11.06 7.08
C VAL A 100 -9.00 -11.49 5.98
N ILE A 101 -8.74 -11.12 4.72
CA ILE A 101 -9.55 -11.57 3.57
C ILE A 101 -9.56 -13.09 3.49
N PHE A 102 -8.39 -13.73 3.58
CA PHE A 102 -8.26 -15.18 3.57
C PHE A 102 -9.02 -15.81 4.73
N PHE A 103 -8.88 -15.27 5.95
CA PHE A 103 -9.66 -15.73 7.10
C PHE A 103 -11.17 -15.68 6.83
N LEU A 104 -11.69 -14.57 6.29
CA LEU A 104 -13.11 -14.40 5.99
C LEU A 104 -13.60 -15.34 4.87
N GLN A 105 -12.74 -15.68 3.91
CA GLN A 105 -13.03 -16.64 2.84
C GLN A 105 -13.02 -18.10 3.33
N GLN A 106 -12.18 -18.44 4.31
CA GLN A 106 -11.98 -19.82 4.80
C GLN A 106 -12.89 -20.21 5.98
N ARG A 107 -13.82 -19.33 6.38
CA ARG A 107 -14.82 -19.68 7.38
C ARG A 107 -15.70 -20.84 6.89
N SER A 108 -16.22 -21.63 7.83
CA SER A 108 -17.20 -22.69 7.51
C SER A 108 -18.44 -22.13 6.77
N ASP A 109 -18.82 -20.91 7.11
CA ASP A 109 -19.74 -20.07 6.35
C ASP A 109 -18.94 -18.86 5.81
N PRO A 110 -18.51 -18.88 4.53
CA PRO A 110 -17.67 -17.84 3.94
C PRO A 110 -18.36 -16.47 3.93
N VAL A 111 -17.66 -15.46 4.44
CA VAL A 111 -18.18 -14.08 4.50
C VAL A 111 -17.82 -13.29 3.24
N LEU A 112 -16.69 -13.61 2.62
CA LEU A 112 -16.24 -13.01 1.38
C LEU A 112 -16.19 -14.06 0.26
N PRO A 113 -16.50 -13.68 -1.00
CA PRO A 113 -16.29 -14.55 -2.13
C PRO A 113 -14.79 -14.80 -2.35
N VAL A 114 -14.46 -15.96 -2.91
CA VAL A 114 -13.13 -16.25 -3.44
C VAL A 114 -13.03 -15.74 -4.88
N TYR A 115 -11.81 -15.38 -5.31
CA TYR A 115 -11.58 -14.84 -6.66
C TYR A 115 -11.53 -15.92 -7.75
N LEU A 116 -11.15 -17.16 -7.41
CA LEU A 116 -11.13 -18.31 -8.32
C LEU A 116 -11.97 -19.44 -7.73
N GLY A 117 -12.76 -20.10 -8.57
CA GLY A 117 -13.68 -21.17 -8.18
C GLY A 117 -14.46 -21.70 -9.39
N SER A 118 -15.21 -22.76 -9.18
CA SER A 118 -15.85 -23.56 -10.24
C SER A 118 -17.24 -23.06 -10.65
N TRP A 119 -17.46 -21.75 -10.61
CA TRP A 119 -18.71 -21.11 -11.05
C TRP A 119 -18.87 -21.11 -12.57
#